data_AF-A0A2V7XCC0-F1
#
_entry.id   AF-A0A2V7XCC0-F1
#
_cell.length_a   1.000
_cell.length_b   1.000
_cell.length_c   1.000
_cell.angle_alpha   90.00
_cell.angle_beta   90.00
_cell.angle_gamma   90.00
#
_symmetry.space_group_name_H-M   'P 1'
#
loop_
_entity.id
_entity.type
_entity.pdbx_description
1 polymer ?
#
loop_
_entity_poly.entity_id
_entity_poly.type
_entity_poly.pdbx_seq_one_letter_code
_entity_poly.pdbx_strand_id
1 'polypeptide(L)'
;MLGLLAATATAAPIPSDQPTVDGLKARISSATAGEKPRLCLQVAQMRLNEADKLYAAGDLDQAQAALTDVVAYSELARDYSIQSHKYQKQSEIAVRHMTRKLTDLLHTLAQPEQGAIKEAVAHLTRVSDDLLASMFTKGQK
;
A
#
# COMPACT_ATOMS: atom_id res chain seq x y z
N MET A 1 -61.09 -14.54 4.52
CA MET A 1 -59.76 -14.63 3.86
C MET A 1 -59.45 -13.28 3.24
N LEU A 2 -58.51 -12.52 3.80
CA LEU A 2 -57.96 -11.33 3.14
C LEU A 2 -56.44 -11.42 3.31
N GLY A 3 -55.76 -11.74 2.21
CA GLY A 3 -54.31 -12.00 2.17
C GLY A 3 -53.53 -10.70 2.21
N LEU A 4 -52.56 -10.62 3.13
CA LEU A 4 -51.60 -9.54 3.25
C LEU A 4 -50.36 -9.91 2.42
N LEU A 5 -50.12 -9.21 1.32
CA LEU A 5 -48.88 -9.33 0.53
C LEU A 5 -47.87 -8.30 1.06
N ALA A 6 -46.88 -8.76 1.82
CA ALA A 6 -45.72 -7.98 2.20
C ALA A 6 -44.67 -8.03 1.09
N ALA A 7 -44.43 -6.91 0.41
CA ALA A 7 -43.33 -6.75 -0.53
C ALA A 7 -42.06 -6.40 0.25
N THR A 8 -41.19 -7.38 0.47
CA THR A 8 -39.84 -7.16 1.00
C THR A 8 -38.95 -6.65 -0.13
N ALA A 9 -38.66 -5.35 -0.13
CA ALA A 9 -37.67 -4.76 -1.02
C ALA A 9 -36.26 -5.17 -0.56
N THR A 10 -35.63 -6.09 -1.27
CA THR A 10 -34.20 -6.40 -1.12
C THR A 10 -33.39 -5.29 -1.79
N ALA A 11 -32.79 -4.40 -1.01
CA ALA A 11 -31.82 -3.44 -1.51
C ALA A 11 -30.56 -4.20 -1.96
N ALA A 12 -30.31 -4.23 -3.27
CA ALA A 12 -29.05 -4.74 -3.81
C ALA A 12 -27.93 -3.71 -3.55
N PRO A 13 -26.72 -4.14 -3.12
CA PRO A 13 -25.61 -3.22 -2.93
C PRO A 13 -25.18 -2.62 -4.27
N ILE A 14 -25.11 -1.29 -4.32
CA ILE A 14 -24.57 -0.55 -5.46
C ILE A 14 -23.06 -0.87 -5.54
N PRO A 15 -22.52 -1.32 -6.69
CA PRO A 15 -21.09 -1.52 -6.83
C PRO A 15 -20.40 -0.16 -6.68
N SER A 16 -19.62 0.02 -5.62
CA SER A 16 -18.74 1.18 -5.51
C SER A 16 -17.61 1.01 -6.53
N ASP A 17 -17.50 1.92 -7.49
CA ASP A 17 -16.40 1.98 -8.50
C ASP A 17 -15.03 2.34 -7.86
N GLN A 18 -14.91 2.18 -6.54
CA GLN A 18 -13.71 2.45 -5.78
C GLN A 18 -12.78 1.24 -5.86
N PRO A 19 -11.51 1.42 -6.25
CA PRO A 19 -10.56 0.32 -6.30
C PRO A 19 -10.37 -0.27 -4.90
N THR A 20 -10.54 -1.59 -4.79
CA THR A 20 -10.25 -2.36 -3.57
C THR A 20 -8.81 -2.86 -3.59
N VAL A 21 -8.25 -3.16 -2.42
CA VAL A 21 -6.91 -3.77 -2.31
C VAL A 21 -6.86 -5.05 -3.14
N ASP A 22 -7.83 -5.96 -2.97
CA ASP A 22 -7.85 -7.23 -3.69
C ASP A 22 -8.03 -7.05 -5.21
N GLY A 23 -8.86 -6.08 -5.61
CA GLY A 23 -9.02 -5.74 -7.02
C GLY A 23 -7.72 -5.22 -7.64
N LEU A 24 -6.95 -4.41 -6.91
CA LEU A 24 -5.64 -3.95 -7.35
C LEU A 24 -4.61 -5.08 -7.39
N LYS A 25 -4.60 -5.96 -6.37
CA LYS A 25 -3.74 -7.16 -6.32
C LYS A 25 -4.00 -8.05 -7.54
N ALA A 26 -5.27 -8.31 -7.87
CA ALA A 26 -5.64 -9.07 -9.05
C ALA A 26 -5.17 -8.40 -10.36
N ARG A 27 -5.29 -7.08 -10.47
CA ARG A 27 -4.84 -6.32 -11.65
C ARG A 27 -3.32 -6.36 -11.85
N ILE A 28 -2.53 -6.40 -10.77
CA ILE A 28 -1.06 -6.48 -10.86
C ILE A 28 -0.63 -7.72 -11.64
N SER A 29 -1.28 -8.86 -11.44
CA SER A 29 -0.92 -10.13 -12.08
C SER A 29 -1.10 -10.10 -13.60
N SER A 30 -2.08 -9.36 -14.12
CA SER A 30 -2.36 -9.25 -15.56
C SER A 30 -1.81 -7.97 -16.20
N ALA A 31 -1.30 -7.02 -15.41
CA ALA A 31 -0.82 -5.73 -15.91
C ALA A 31 0.50 -5.85 -16.69
N THR A 32 0.71 -4.90 -17.60
CA THR A 32 2.00 -4.79 -18.30
C THR A 32 3.11 -4.40 -17.32
N ALA A 33 4.36 -4.79 -17.60
CA ALA A 33 5.50 -4.48 -16.74
C ALA A 33 5.62 -2.99 -16.39
N GLY A 34 5.23 -2.10 -17.31
CA GLY A 34 5.24 -0.67 -17.08
C GLY A 34 4.15 -0.14 -16.15
N GLU A 35 3.02 -0.82 -16.02
CA GLU A 35 1.89 -0.40 -15.18
C GLU A 35 2.02 -0.89 -13.73
N LYS A 36 2.66 -2.06 -13.56
CA LYS A 36 2.83 -2.72 -12.26
C LYS A 36 3.38 -1.80 -11.15
N PRO A 37 4.37 -0.92 -11.38
CA PRO A 37 4.86 -0.01 -10.34
C PRO A 37 3.75 0.82 -9.70
N ARG A 38 2.91 1.45 -10.52
CA ARG A 38 1.83 2.33 -10.03
C ARG A 38 0.78 1.56 -9.25
N LEU A 39 0.41 0.37 -9.73
CA LEU A 39 -0.56 -0.48 -9.05
C LEU A 39 -0.03 -0.94 -7.68
N CYS A 40 1.25 -1.33 -7.61
CA CYS A 40 1.88 -1.70 -6.34
C CYS A 40 1.90 -0.51 -5.35
N LEU A 41 2.28 0.69 -5.81
CA LEU A 41 2.22 1.89 -4.97
C LEU A 41 0.80 2.20 -4.47
N GLN A 42 -0.22 1.99 -5.30
CA GLN A 42 -1.60 2.20 -4.90
C GLN A 42 -2.02 1.22 -3.79
N VAL A 43 -1.63 -0.05 -3.90
CA VAL A 43 -1.85 -1.04 -2.83
C VAL A 43 -1.13 -0.60 -1.55
N ALA A 44 0.16 -0.29 -1.63
CA ALA A 44 0.95 0.12 -0.46
C ALA A 44 0.33 1.35 0.24
N GLN A 45 -0.10 2.35 -0.53
CA GLN A 45 -0.72 3.55 0.02
C GLN A 45 -2.08 3.28 0.70
N MET A 46 -2.90 2.40 0.10
CA MET A 46 -4.17 1.99 0.70
C MET A 46 -3.93 1.25 2.02
N ARG A 47 -2.98 0.32 2.03
CA ARG A 47 -2.65 -0.47 3.23
C ARG A 47 -2.02 0.40 4.32
N LEU A 48 -1.25 1.42 3.98
CA LEU A 48 -0.73 2.37 4.96
C LEU A 48 -1.86 3.20 5.60
N ASN A 49 -2.83 3.64 4.81
CA ASN A 49 -4.00 4.36 5.33
C ASN A 49 -4.90 3.45 6.19
N GLU A 50 -4.91 2.16 5.91
CA GLU A 50 -5.62 1.17 6.73
C GLU A 50 -4.88 0.89 8.03
N ALA A 51 -3.56 0.67 7.99
CA ALA A 51 -2.72 0.48 9.17
C ALA A 51 -2.85 1.65 10.15
N ASP A 52 -2.87 2.89 9.65
CA ASP A 52 -3.10 4.11 10.41
C ASP A 52 -4.42 4.05 11.22
N LYS A 53 -5.52 3.65 10.58
CA LYS A 53 -6.82 3.50 11.23
C LYS A 53 -6.83 2.37 12.25
N LEU A 54 -6.20 1.24 11.91
CA LEU A 54 -6.17 0.05 12.77
C LEU A 54 -5.34 0.30 14.03
N TYR A 55 -4.19 0.98 13.89
CA TYR A 55 -3.41 1.43 15.05
C TYR A 55 -4.21 2.38 15.94
N ALA A 56 -4.96 3.34 15.36
CA ALA A 56 -5.81 4.23 16.11
C ALA A 56 -6.98 3.52 16.82
N ALA A 57 -7.46 2.41 16.25
CA ALA A 57 -8.51 1.58 16.82
C ALA A 57 -8.00 0.56 17.86
N GLY A 58 -6.68 0.37 17.96
CA GLY A 58 -6.07 -0.66 18.82
C GLY A 58 -6.07 -2.07 18.22
N ASP A 59 -6.41 -2.21 16.93
CA ASP A 59 -6.44 -3.48 16.20
C ASP A 59 -5.03 -3.89 15.73
N LEU A 60 -4.13 -4.12 16.68
CA LEU A 60 -2.67 -4.22 16.44
C LEU A 60 -2.29 -5.34 15.46
N ASP A 61 -2.90 -6.51 15.55
CA ASP A 61 -2.59 -7.65 14.67
C ASP A 61 -2.93 -7.33 13.21
N GLN A 62 -4.08 -6.68 12.99
CA GLN A 62 -4.50 -6.27 11.65
C GLN A 62 -3.64 -5.10 11.14
N ALA A 63 -3.26 -4.18 12.02
CA ALA A 63 -2.37 -3.07 11.69
C ALA A 63 -1.00 -3.57 11.23
N GLN A 64 -0.46 -4.59 11.92
CA GLN A 64 0.79 -5.25 11.54
C GLN A 64 0.66 -5.95 10.19
N ALA A 65 -0.43 -6.70 9.94
CA ALA A 65 -0.66 -7.33 8.64
C ALA A 65 -0.78 -6.31 7.50
N ALA A 66 -1.43 -5.17 7.75
CA ALA A 66 -1.48 -4.06 6.79
C ALA A 66 -0.08 -3.46 6.54
N LEU A 67 0.73 -3.31 7.59
CA LEU A 67 2.10 -2.81 7.49
C LEU A 67 3.02 -3.76 6.69
N THR A 68 2.86 -5.08 6.85
CA THR A 68 3.55 -6.08 6.03
C THR A 68 3.25 -5.88 4.55
N ASP A 69 1.98 -5.65 4.19
CA ASP A 69 1.61 -5.34 2.82
C ASP A 69 2.23 -4.01 2.35
N VAL A 70 2.30 -2.97 3.18
CA VAL A 70 2.97 -1.70 2.82
C VAL A 70 4.41 -1.95 2.37
N VAL A 71 5.16 -2.73 3.14
CA VAL A 71 6.55 -3.07 2.84
C VAL A 71 6.63 -3.88 1.55
N ALA A 72 5.89 -4.99 1.46
CA ALA A 72 5.94 -5.91 0.33
C ALA A 72 5.60 -5.22 -1.00
N TYR A 73 4.54 -4.41 -1.04
CA TYR A 73 4.15 -3.71 -2.26
C TYR A 73 5.04 -2.50 -2.59
N SER A 74 5.73 -1.92 -1.61
CA SER A 74 6.77 -0.92 -1.88
C SER A 74 8.01 -1.54 -2.52
N GLU A 75 8.43 -2.72 -2.06
CA GLU A 75 9.53 -3.49 -2.66
C GLU A 75 9.20 -3.92 -4.09
N LEU A 76 8.00 -4.46 -4.32
CA LEU A 76 7.53 -4.78 -5.68
C LEU A 76 7.48 -3.54 -6.58
N ALA A 77 7.02 -2.40 -6.05
CA ALA A 77 7.02 -1.15 -6.82
C ALA A 77 8.44 -0.76 -7.25
N ARG A 78 9.43 -0.87 -6.35
CA ARG A 78 10.85 -0.66 -6.70
C ARG A 78 11.28 -1.62 -7.79
N ASP A 79 11.10 -2.91 -7.59
CA ASP A 79 11.62 -3.94 -8.48
C ASP A 79 11.05 -3.79 -9.89
N TYR A 80 9.72 -3.60 -10.01
CA TYR A 80 9.09 -3.35 -11.30
C TYR A 80 9.53 -2.02 -11.91
N SER A 81 9.73 -0.96 -11.11
CA SER A 81 10.17 0.34 -11.64
C SER A 81 11.55 0.26 -12.26
N ILE A 82 12.47 -0.43 -11.57
CA ILE A 82 13.84 -0.66 -12.01
C ILE A 82 13.85 -1.54 -13.26
N GLN A 83 13.12 -2.67 -13.22
CA GLN A 83 13.05 -3.62 -14.33
C GLN A 83 12.46 -2.98 -15.59
N SER A 84 11.38 -2.21 -15.47
CA SER A 84 10.72 -1.62 -16.63
C SER A 84 11.32 -0.26 -17.03
N HIS A 85 12.23 0.30 -16.23
CA HIS A 85 12.73 1.68 -16.34
C HIS A 85 11.60 2.73 -16.42
N LYS A 86 10.48 2.47 -15.75
CA LYS A 86 9.33 3.38 -15.70
C LYS A 86 9.02 3.70 -14.25
N TYR A 87 8.55 4.91 -14.02
CA TYR A 87 8.06 5.37 -12.72
C TYR A 87 9.09 5.37 -11.56
N GLN A 88 10.39 5.14 -11.78
CA GLN A 88 11.40 5.13 -10.71
C GLN A 88 11.32 6.38 -9.80
N LYS A 89 11.25 7.59 -10.39
CA LYS A 89 11.10 8.84 -9.64
C LYS A 89 9.80 8.91 -8.85
N GLN A 90 8.68 8.52 -9.48
CA GLN A 90 7.37 8.53 -8.84
C GLN A 90 7.31 7.53 -7.68
N SER A 91 7.92 6.36 -7.85
CA SER A 91 8.05 5.35 -6.81
C SER A 91 8.91 5.84 -5.65
N GLU A 92 10.05 6.50 -5.90
CA GLU A 92 10.89 7.06 -4.82
C GLU A 92 10.11 8.07 -4.00
N ILE A 93 9.44 9.01 -4.68
CA ILE A 93 8.65 10.05 -4.00
C ILE A 93 7.55 9.40 -3.17
N ALA A 94 6.79 8.46 -3.73
CA ALA A 94 5.71 7.79 -3.02
C ALA A 94 6.22 7.03 -1.79
N VAL A 95 7.28 6.24 -1.94
CA VAL A 95 7.89 5.48 -0.83
C VAL A 95 8.40 6.43 0.26
N ARG A 96 9.09 7.51 -0.10
CA ARG A 96 9.55 8.51 0.86
C ARG A 96 8.40 9.21 1.61
N HIS A 97 7.27 9.46 0.95
CA HIS A 97 6.07 9.96 1.60
C HIS A 97 5.51 8.95 2.62
N MET A 98 5.46 7.67 2.25
CA MET A 98 5.03 6.60 3.15
C MET A 98 5.98 6.46 4.35
N THR A 99 7.30 6.55 4.15
CA THR A 99 8.28 6.55 5.24
C THR A 99 8.01 7.67 6.23
N ARG A 100 7.76 8.90 5.75
CA ARG A 100 7.43 10.03 6.65
C ARG A 100 6.16 9.78 7.44
N LYS A 101 5.09 9.31 6.79
CA LYS A 101 3.83 9.00 7.48
C LYS A 101 4.01 7.91 8.55
N LEU A 102 4.82 6.88 8.30
CA LEU A 102 5.14 5.87 9.30
C LEU A 102 5.94 6.46 10.48
N THR A 103 6.90 7.34 10.21
CA THR A 103 7.63 8.06 11.26
C THR A 103 6.69 8.96 12.09
N ASP A 104 5.71 9.61 11.47
CA ASP A 104 4.71 10.38 12.19
C ASP A 104 3.85 9.47 13.08
N LEU A 105 3.43 8.32 12.57
CA LEU A 105 2.65 7.32 13.30
C LEU A 105 3.42 6.75 14.51
N LEU A 106 4.74 6.54 14.36
CA LEU A 106 5.61 6.09 15.45
C LEU A 106 5.51 6.98 16.69
N HIS A 107 5.37 8.29 16.52
CA HIS A 107 5.26 9.24 17.63
C HIS A 107 3.89 9.22 18.33
N THR A 108 2.90 8.51 17.77
CA THR A 108 1.55 8.37 18.33
C THR A 108 1.34 7.07 19.10
N LEU A 109 2.26 6.09 18.95
CA LEU A 109 2.12 4.77 19.56
C LEU A 109 2.90 4.59 20.86
N ALA A 110 2.41 3.70 21.71
CA ALA A 110 3.14 3.22 22.86
C ALA A 110 4.39 2.41 22.43
N GLN A 111 5.35 2.33 23.36
CA GLN A 111 6.70 1.81 23.08
C GLN A 111 6.74 0.38 22.51
N PRO A 112 5.93 -0.58 23.02
CA PRO A 112 5.92 -1.95 22.49
C PRO A 112 5.51 -2.03 21.01
N GLU A 113 4.61 -1.18 20.57
CA GLU A 113 4.04 -1.19 19.22
C GLU A 113 4.94 -0.50 18.19
N GLN A 114 5.87 0.34 18.64
CA GLN A 114 6.81 1.07 17.75
C GLN A 114 7.79 0.15 17.02
N GLY A 115 8.04 -1.07 17.50
CA GLY A 115 9.04 -1.99 16.93
C GLY A 115 8.78 -2.28 15.45
N ALA A 116 7.55 -2.71 15.12
CA ALA A 116 7.15 -3.03 13.76
C ALA A 116 7.24 -1.83 12.81
N ILE A 117 6.92 -0.63 13.31
CA ILE A 117 6.99 0.60 12.51
C ILE A 117 8.43 1.01 12.23
N LYS A 118 9.32 0.92 13.23
CA LYS A 118 10.75 1.20 13.04
C LYS A 118 11.36 0.32 11.97
N GLU A 119 11.00 -0.96 11.97
CA GLU A 119 11.42 -1.91 10.95
C GLU A 119 10.87 -1.53 9.56
N ALA A 120 9.57 -1.24 9.46
CA ALA A 120 8.97 -0.81 8.20
C ALA A 120 9.60 0.48 7.66
N VAL A 121 9.87 1.47 8.51
CA VAL A 121 10.60 2.71 8.14
C VAL A 121 11.98 2.39 7.59
N ALA A 122 12.72 1.48 8.22
CA ALA A 122 14.05 1.07 7.75
C ALA A 122 14.00 0.33 6.41
N HIS A 123 12.97 -0.49 6.18
CA HIS A 123 12.73 -1.14 4.88
C HIS A 123 12.39 -0.11 3.79
N LEU A 124 11.42 0.77 4.02
CA LEU A 124 11.01 1.77 3.03
C LEU A 124 12.13 2.77 2.72
N THR A 125 12.98 3.09 3.70
CA THR A 125 14.18 3.90 3.46
C THR A 125 15.13 3.22 2.47
N ARG A 126 15.42 1.92 2.66
CA ARG A 126 16.23 1.14 1.70
C ARG A 126 15.60 1.09 0.31
N VAL A 127 14.28 0.89 0.23
CA VAL A 127 13.55 0.92 -1.04
C VAL A 127 13.70 2.25 -1.77
N SER A 128 13.62 3.37 -1.02
CA SER A 128 13.82 4.72 -1.57
C SER A 128 15.25 4.92 -2.07
N ASP A 129 16.24 4.45 -1.32
CA ASP A 129 17.66 4.55 -1.67
C ASP A 129 17.99 3.73 -2.93
N ASP A 130 17.48 2.51 -3.03
CA ASP A 130 17.65 1.66 -4.22
C ASP A 130 17.05 2.32 -5.48
N LEU A 131 15.85 2.88 -5.34
CA LEU A 131 15.19 3.63 -6.41
C LEU A 131 16.04 4.82 -6.83
N LEU A 132 16.55 5.61 -5.88
CA LEU A 132 17.40 6.75 -6.16
C LEU A 132 18.68 6.32 -6.89
N ALA A 133 19.38 5.32 -6.36
CA ALA A 133 20.61 4.79 -6.95
C ALA A 133 20.37 4.32 -8.39
N SER A 134 19.27 3.61 -8.65
CA SER A 134 18.92 3.10 -9.98
C SER A 134 18.69 4.19 -11.05
N MET A 135 18.42 5.44 -10.63
CA MET A 135 18.27 6.57 -11.56
C MET A 135 19.63 7.13 -12.01
N PHE A 136 20.68 6.96 -11.20
CA PHE A 136 22.01 7.51 -11.43
C PHE A 136 23.03 6.47 -11.93
N THR A 137 22.69 5.18 -11.94
CA THR A 137 23.56 4.12 -12.50
C THR A 137 23.58 4.08 -14.04
N LYS A 138 22.77 4.89 -14.73
CA LYS A 138 22.92 5.17 -16.18
C LYS A 138 24.14 6.07 -16.43
N GLY A 139 25.33 5.49 -16.28
CA GLY A 139 26.60 6.18 -16.52
C GLY A 139 27.83 5.27 -16.59
N GLN A 140 27.75 4.02 -16.09
CA GLN A 140 28.82 3.04 -16.27
C GLN A 140 28.53 2.20 -17.51
N LYS A 141 29.05 2.67 -18.65
CA LYS A 141 29.31 1.83 -19.82
C LYS A 141 30.65 1.13 -19.64
#